data_AF-A0A9P6BIY1-F1
#
_entry.id   AF-A0A9P6BIY1-F1
#
_cell.length_a   1.000
_cell.length_b   1.000
_cell.length_c   1.000
_cell.angle_alpha   90.00
_cell.angle_beta   90.00
_cell.angle_gamma   90.00
#
_symmetry.space_group_name_H-M   'P 1'
#
loop_
_entity.id
_entity.type
_entity.pdbx_description
1 polymer ?
#
loop_
_entity_poly.entity_id
_entity_poly.type
_entity_poly.pdbx_seq_one_letter_code
_entity_poly.pdbx_strand_id
1 'polypeptide(L)'
;MKLHHLLSLLSVILTVHNVCAEGPQTTQEFLDQATVFLGKGEYNLALQSYDAAISKDPSNYLSYFKRAATYLTLGRNNQALADFSTIIKLKPDFGQALLQRGRLYTKSGEFVKAKEDLELYLKSNQGDPEVPALLSSIDEASKALALTQNAIVEGKTEECVHILGSAILVAPLYAPFRMQRAECHLARGEVEEAVNDLNRATHNAALDPQLMHRLSTMTYYSLYMPEQALNQIKQCISFDPENKLCKGLFRKLKTTEKAIGKLNEDLERSRWAGVINKSVGGEKSLVQSIETETTEMENTNNAVGKMPKRLLLKIYSAACKAYTE
;
A
#
# COMPACT_ATOMS: atom_id res chain seq x y z
N MET A 1 45.52 -16.95 76.87
CA MET A 1 44.43 -17.67 77.57
C MET A 1 43.20 -17.53 76.67
N LYS A 2 42.94 -18.52 75.79
CA LYS A 2 41.79 -19.47 75.83
C LYS A 2 40.43 -18.76 76.03
N LEU A 3 39.32 -19.08 75.37
CA LEU A 3 38.87 -19.99 74.30
C LEU A 3 37.34 -19.87 74.39
N HIS A 4 36.59 -19.71 73.28
CA HIS A 4 35.21 -20.21 73.04
C HIS A 4 34.68 -19.53 71.76
N HIS A 5 34.72 -20.21 70.61
CA HIS A 5 33.73 -21.17 70.07
C HIS A 5 32.45 -20.51 69.56
N LEU A 6 32.25 -20.55 68.24
CA LEU A 6 31.11 -21.11 67.48
C LEU A 6 31.16 -20.53 66.04
N LEU A 7 31.73 -21.22 65.04
CA LEU A 7 31.08 -22.20 64.14
C LEU A 7 29.78 -21.72 63.48
N SER A 8 29.87 -21.20 62.24
CA SER A 8 29.04 -21.58 61.08
C SER A 8 29.52 -20.80 59.84
N LEU A 9 30.30 -21.41 58.93
CA LEU A 9 29.78 -22.04 57.71
C LEU A 9 28.80 -21.14 56.93
N LEU A 10 29.31 -20.40 55.94
CA LEU A 10 28.68 -20.37 54.63
C LEU A 10 29.71 -20.02 53.56
N SER A 11 30.09 -21.09 52.86
CA SER A 11 30.89 -21.11 51.65
C SER A 11 30.38 -20.12 50.62
N VAL A 12 31.25 -19.18 50.21
CA VAL A 12 31.12 -18.52 48.92
C VAL A 12 31.39 -19.57 47.86
N ILE A 13 30.34 -20.27 47.43
CA ILE A 13 30.37 -21.06 46.21
C ILE A 13 30.48 -20.03 45.09
N LEU A 14 31.69 -19.89 44.58
CA LEU A 14 31.95 -19.26 43.30
C LEU A 14 31.27 -20.15 42.26
N THR A 15 29.97 -19.93 42.01
CA THR A 15 29.33 -20.48 40.81
C THR A 15 29.94 -19.72 39.65
N VAL A 16 31.06 -20.25 39.15
CA VAL A 16 31.45 -20.11 37.76
C VAL A 16 30.21 -20.49 36.97
N HIS A 17 29.46 -19.49 36.54
CA HIS A 17 28.49 -19.71 35.49
C HIS A 17 29.32 -20.24 34.35
N ASN A 18 29.06 -21.51 34.05
CA ASN A 18 29.54 -22.19 32.88
C ASN A 18 29.00 -21.40 31.68
N VAL A 19 29.71 -20.33 31.31
CA VAL A 19 29.71 -19.82 29.95
C VAL A 19 30.36 -20.96 29.18
N CYS A 20 29.55 -21.96 28.83
CA CYS A 20 29.84 -22.79 27.69
C CYS A 20 30.03 -21.78 26.56
N ALA A 21 31.29 -21.52 26.22
CA ALA A 21 31.63 -20.97 24.94
C ALA A 21 31.11 -22.00 23.94
N GLU A 22 29.86 -21.82 23.49
CA GLU A 22 29.44 -22.40 22.22
C GLU A 22 30.54 -22.03 21.24
N GLY A 23 31.13 -23.04 20.60
CA GLY A 23 32.12 -22.80 19.55
C GLY A 23 31.55 -21.82 18.51
N PRO A 24 32.40 -21.22 17.66
CA PRO A 24 31.91 -20.29 16.64
C PRO A 24 30.79 -20.96 15.83
N GLN A 25 29.56 -20.45 15.98
CA GLN A 25 28.39 -21.08 15.38
C GLN A 25 28.54 -21.19 13.86
N THR A 26 28.20 -22.35 13.32
CA THR A 26 28.30 -22.67 11.90
C THR A 26 27.09 -22.15 11.13
N THR A 27 27.21 -22.03 9.80
CA THR A 27 26.07 -21.69 8.94
C THR A 27 24.90 -22.66 9.15
N GLN A 28 25.18 -23.97 9.32
CA GLN A 28 24.13 -24.98 9.52
C GLN A 28 23.41 -24.80 10.86
N GLU A 29 24.13 -24.48 11.94
CA GLU A 29 23.52 -24.25 13.25
C GLU A 29 22.56 -23.04 13.23
N PHE A 30 22.93 -21.96 12.55
CA PHE A 30 22.01 -20.83 12.33
C PHE A 30 20.77 -21.23 11.49
N LEU A 31 20.93 -22.09 10.48
CA LEU A 31 19.80 -22.59 9.69
C LEU A 31 18.87 -23.49 10.51
N ASP A 32 19.41 -24.32 11.39
CA ASP A 32 18.64 -25.19 12.28
C ASP A 32 17.89 -24.35 13.32
N GLN A 33 18.55 -23.35 13.91
CA GLN A 33 17.93 -22.39 14.80
C GLN A 33 16.78 -21.64 14.12
N ALA A 34 16.99 -21.16 12.89
CA ALA A 34 15.95 -20.49 12.11
C ALA A 34 14.75 -21.42 11.86
N THR A 35 15.01 -22.70 11.61
CA THR A 35 13.97 -23.72 11.41
C THR A 35 13.15 -23.94 12.69
N VAL A 36 13.79 -23.95 13.86
CA VAL A 36 13.09 -24.00 15.16
C VAL A 36 12.21 -22.78 15.35
N PHE A 37 12.70 -21.58 15.05
CA PHE A 37 11.91 -20.35 15.13
C PHE A 37 10.72 -20.36 14.15
N LEU A 38 10.90 -20.83 12.92
CA LEU A 38 9.80 -21.00 11.96
C LEU A 38 8.74 -21.97 12.49
N GLY A 39 9.15 -23.09 13.07
CA GLY A 39 8.21 -24.06 13.67
C GLY A 39 7.36 -23.49 14.82
N LYS A 40 7.85 -22.43 15.48
CA LYS A 40 7.12 -21.68 16.52
C LYS A 40 6.32 -20.49 15.98
N GLY A 41 6.40 -20.18 14.70
CA GLY A 41 5.84 -18.96 14.11
C GLY A 41 6.60 -17.67 14.47
N GLU A 42 7.82 -17.79 15.01
CA GLU A 42 8.68 -16.67 15.41
C GLU A 42 9.47 -16.13 14.20
N TYR A 43 8.75 -15.66 13.18
CA TYR A 43 9.34 -15.33 11.88
C TYR A 43 10.45 -14.27 11.94
N ASN A 44 10.34 -13.25 12.80
CA ASN A 44 11.39 -12.22 12.90
C ASN A 44 12.69 -12.79 13.50
N LEU A 45 12.61 -13.75 14.42
CA LEU A 45 13.79 -14.42 14.98
C LEU A 45 14.39 -15.37 13.94
N ALA A 46 13.56 -16.08 13.17
CA ALA A 46 14.03 -16.88 12.04
C ALA A 46 14.80 -16.03 11.01
N LEU A 47 14.30 -14.84 10.68
CA LEU A 47 14.99 -13.90 9.78
C LEU A 47 16.36 -13.48 10.34
N GLN A 48 16.48 -13.18 11.63
CA GLN A 48 17.77 -12.85 12.26
C GLN A 48 18.76 -14.02 12.18
N SER A 49 18.31 -15.24 12.42
CA SER A 49 19.14 -16.43 12.25
C SER A 49 19.57 -16.64 10.79
N TYR A 50 18.69 -16.37 9.81
CA TYR A 50 19.09 -16.38 8.40
C TYR A 50 20.10 -15.29 8.05
N ASP A 51 19.98 -14.09 8.62
CA ASP A 51 20.96 -13.01 8.43
C ASP A 51 22.34 -13.41 8.96
N ALA A 52 22.38 -14.10 10.11
CA ALA A 52 23.61 -14.64 10.68
C ALA A 52 24.20 -15.76 9.80
N ALA A 53 23.36 -16.68 9.31
CA ALA A 53 23.78 -17.73 8.37
C ALA A 53 24.39 -17.16 7.09
N ILE A 54 23.76 -16.13 6.50
CA ILE A 54 24.26 -15.44 5.30
C ILE A 54 25.56 -14.69 5.58
N SER A 55 25.69 -14.08 6.75
CA SER A 55 26.92 -13.39 7.14
C SER A 55 28.10 -14.34 7.29
N LYS A 56 27.85 -15.60 7.68
CA LYS A 56 28.88 -16.66 7.77
C LYS A 56 29.24 -17.25 6.42
N ASP A 57 28.26 -17.51 5.56
CA ASP A 57 28.49 -17.99 4.21
C ASP A 57 27.59 -17.26 3.20
N PRO A 58 28.09 -16.17 2.60
CA PRO A 58 27.36 -15.39 1.59
C PRO A 58 27.16 -16.13 0.26
N SER A 59 27.83 -17.28 0.06
CA SER A 59 27.68 -18.08 -1.16
C SER A 59 26.59 -19.16 -1.05
N ASN A 60 26.08 -19.39 0.17
CA ASN A 60 25.04 -20.37 0.42
C ASN A 60 23.67 -19.88 -0.04
N TYR A 61 23.32 -20.20 -1.29
CA TYR A 61 22.03 -19.84 -1.90
C TYR A 61 20.82 -20.41 -1.13
N LEU A 62 20.96 -21.50 -0.35
CA LEU A 62 19.86 -22.06 0.43
C LEU A 62 19.48 -21.17 1.63
N SER A 63 20.45 -20.46 2.21
CA SER A 63 20.20 -19.48 3.26
C SER A 63 19.32 -18.34 2.75
N TYR A 64 19.65 -17.81 1.56
CA TYR A 64 18.81 -16.83 0.87
C TYR A 64 17.43 -17.39 0.52
N PHE A 65 17.35 -18.65 0.05
CA PHE A 65 16.07 -19.26 -0.32
C PHE A 65 15.12 -19.37 0.86
N LYS A 66 15.61 -19.85 2.01
CA LYS A 66 14.80 -19.97 3.23
C LYS A 66 14.37 -18.59 3.76
N ARG A 67 15.25 -17.59 3.68
CA ARG A 67 14.91 -16.20 4.05
C ARG A 67 13.86 -15.60 3.10
N ALA A 68 14.00 -15.81 1.80
CA ALA A 68 13.04 -15.38 0.78
C ALA A 68 11.65 -16.00 1.00
N ALA A 69 11.58 -17.31 1.27
CA ALA A 69 10.33 -18.00 1.58
C ALA A 69 9.67 -17.45 2.86
N THR A 70 10.47 -17.12 3.86
CA THR A 70 9.99 -16.46 5.09
C THR A 70 9.46 -15.06 4.79
N TYR A 71 10.15 -14.28 3.95
CA TYR A 71 9.67 -12.99 3.48
C TYR A 71 8.34 -13.11 2.72
N LEU A 72 8.17 -14.10 1.85
CA LEU A 72 6.90 -14.36 1.17
C LEU A 72 5.76 -14.66 2.15
N THR A 73 6.03 -15.46 3.19
CA THR A 73 5.05 -15.77 4.25
C THR A 73 4.60 -14.51 4.99
N LEU A 74 5.49 -13.54 5.13
CA LEU A 74 5.21 -12.24 5.75
C LEU A 74 4.65 -11.18 4.78
N GLY A 75 4.42 -11.53 3.51
CA GLY A 75 3.99 -10.57 2.47
C GLY A 75 5.06 -9.55 2.06
N ARG A 76 6.32 -9.75 2.46
CA ARG A 76 7.48 -8.87 2.20
C ARG A 76 8.08 -9.16 0.81
N ASN A 77 7.28 -8.91 -0.23
CA ASN A 77 7.59 -9.28 -1.62
C ASN A 77 8.90 -8.67 -2.15
N ASN A 78 9.20 -7.41 -1.81
CA ASN A 78 10.41 -6.73 -2.30
C ASN A 78 11.69 -7.36 -1.71
N GLN A 79 11.68 -7.71 -0.42
CA GLN A 79 12.80 -8.40 0.21
C GLN A 79 12.96 -9.81 -0.35
N ALA A 80 11.85 -10.54 -0.55
CA ALA A 80 11.89 -11.85 -1.20
C ALA A 80 12.47 -11.77 -2.63
N LEU A 81 12.05 -10.78 -3.43
CA LEU A 81 12.54 -10.56 -4.79
C LEU A 81 14.05 -10.30 -4.82
N ALA A 82 14.58 -9.54 -3.87
CA ALA A 82 16.01 -9.28 -3.74
C ALA A 82 16.80 -10.56 -3.43
N ASP A 83 16.29 -11.40 -2.51
CA ASP A 83 16.92 -12.68 -2.18
C ASP A 83 16.86 -13.67 -3.34
N PHE A 84 15.72 -13.81 -4.03
CA PHE A 84 15.64 -14.64 -5.24
C PHE A 84 16.59 -14.14 -6.33
N SER A 85 16.76 -12.83 -6.47
CA SER A 85 17.72 -12.28 -7.42
C SER A 85 19.17 -12.62 -7.06
N THR A 86 19.50 -12.66 -5.76
CA THR A 86 20.80 -13.13 -5.28
C THR A 86 20.99 -14.63 -5.57
N ILE A 87 19.95 -15.45 -5.34
CA ILE A 87 20.00 -16.89 -5.63
C ILE A 87 20.29 -17.13 -7.11
N ILE A 88 19.62 -16.43 -8.03
CA ILE A 88 19.86 -16.60 -9.48
C ILE A 88 21.27 -16.16 -9.89
N LYS A 89 21.90 -15.21 -9.18
CA LYS A 89 23.31 -14.86 -9.41
C LYS A 89 24.26 -15.98 -8.95
N LEU A 90 23.97 -16.61 -7.81
CA LEU A 90 24.79 -17.68 -7.24
C LEU A 90 24.58 -19.03 -7.95
N LYS A 91 23.34 -19.33 -8.31
CA LYS A 91 22.89 -20.58 -8.91
C LYS A 91 21.81 -20.31 -9.98
N PRO A 92 22.22 -20.00 -11.23
CA PRO A 92 21.30 -19.59 -12.30
C PRO A 92 20.26 -20.63 -12.69
N ASP A 93 20.54 -21.92 -12.46
CA ASP A 93 19.69 -23.06 -12.78
C ASP A 93 18.71 -23.44 -11.64
N PHE A 94 18.66 -22.67 -10.55
CA PHE A 94 17.80 -22.99 -9.42
C PHE A 94 16.32 -22.70 -9.73
N GLY A 95 15.64 -23.70 -10.28
CA GLY A 95 14.26 -23.59 -10.79
C GLY A 95 13.26 -23.00 -9.79
N GLN A 96 13.35 -23.34 -8.51
CA GLN A 96 12.43 -22.78 -7.50
C GLN A 96 12.59 -21.27 -7.32
N ALA A 97 13.81 -20.72 -7.41
CA ALA A 97 13.97 -19.26 -7.38
C ALA A 97 13.48 -18.61 -8.67
N LEU A 98 13.69 -19.22 -9.84
CA LEU A 98 13.15 -18.73 -11.12
C LEU A 98 11.62 -18.65 -11.07
N LEU A 99 10.96 -19.72 -10.63
CA LEU A 99 9.51 -19.76 -10.50
C LEU A 99 8.98 -18.68 -9.55
N GLN A 100 9.55 -18.56 -8.35
CA GLN A 100 9.08 -17.60 -7.36
C GLN A 100 9.37 -16.15 -7.79
N ARG A 101 10.54 -15.89 -8.39
CA ARG A 101 10.91 -14.57 -8.89
C ARG A 101 10.03 -14.17 -10.08
N GLY A 102 9.77 -15.10 -11.00
CA GLY A 102 8.84 -14.92 -12.11
C GLY A 102 7.43 -14.54 -11.63
N ARG A 103 6.88 -15.27 -10.64
CA ARG A 103 5.58 -14.94 -10.01
C ARG A 103 5.57 -13.55 -9.34
N LEU A 104 6.66 -13.16 -8.69
CA LEU A 104 6.78 -11.83 -8.08
C LEU A 104 6.82 -10.73 -9.15
N TYR A 105 7.59 -10.92 -10.22
CA TYR A 105 7.60 -10.01 -11.36
C TYR A 105 6.23 -9.92 -12.04
N THR A 106 5.49 -11.02 -12.17
CA THR A 106 4.10 -11.00 -12.65
C THR A 106 3.24 -10.10 -11.78
N LYS A 107 3.30 -10.26 -10.45
CA LYS A 107 2.50 -9.47 -9.51
C LYS A 107 2.78 -7.97 -9.62
N SER A 108 4.04 -7.58 -9.87
CA SER A 108 4.46 -6.18 -10.00
C SER A 108 4.33 -5.61 -11.41
N GLY A 109 3.90 -6.40 -12.39
CA GLY A 109 3.77 -5.96 -13.78
C GLY A 109 5.09 -5.93 -14.57
N GLU A 110 6.17 -6.50 -14.03
CA GLU A 110 7.46 -6.66 -14.71
C GLU A 110 7.40 -7.84 -15.70
N PHE A 111 6.46 -7.78 -16.64
CA PHE A 111 6.04 -8.91 -17.47
C PHE A 111 7.16 -9.53 -18.31
N VAL A 112 8.09 -8.71 -18.80
CA VAL A 112 9.24 -9.21 -19.59
C VAL A 112 10.11 -10.12 -18.73
N LYS A 113 10.56 -9.61 -17.58
CA LYS A 113 11.38 -10.39 -16.62
C LYS A 113 10.63 -11.62 -16.11
N ALA A 114 9.32 -11.50 -15.89
CA ALA A 114 8.49 -12.62 -15.48
C ALA A 114 8.51 -13.76 -16.50
N LYS A 115 8.31 -13.44 -17.79
CA LYS A 115 8.35 -14.45 -18.86
C LYS A 115 9.73 -15.09 -18.99
N GLU A 116 10.79 -14.28 -18.97
CA GLU A 116 12.17 -14.78 -19.04
C GLU A 116 12.45 -15.83 -17.95
N ASP A 117 12.09 -15.54 -16.69
CA ASP A 117 12.29 -16.46 -15.57
C ASP A 117 11.44 -17.73 -15.69
N LEU A 118 10.18 -17.59 -16.08
CA LEU A 118 9.23 -18.71 -16.20
C LEU A 118 9.59 -19.64 -17.37
N GLU A 119 10.06 -19.08 -18.49
CA GLU A 119 10.55 -19.85 -19.63
C GLU A 119 11.84 -20.60 -19.30
N LEU A 120 12.75 -19.97 -18.55
CA LEU A 120 13.96 -20.65 -18.05
C LEU A 120 13.61 -21.79 -17.09
N TYR A 121 12.64 -21.60 -16.20
CA TYR A 121 12.13 -22.66 -15.33
C TYR A 121 11.58 -23.84 -16.14
N LEU A 122 10.77 -23.58 -17.18
CA LEU A 122 10.18 -24.62 -18.01
C LEU A 122 11.21 -25.48 -18.78
N LYS A 123 12.42 -24.97 -19.06
CA LYS A 123 13.48 -25.77 -19.72
C LYS A 123 13.79 -27.06 -18.94
N SER A 124 13.73 -27.01 -17.61
CA SER A 124 14.01 -28.15 -16.73
C SER A 124 12.75 -28.78 -16.12
N ASN A 125 11.59 -28.13 -16.27
CA ASN A 125 10.33 -28.48 -15.61
C ASN A 125 9.16 -28.57 -16.62
N GLN A 126 9.38 -29.25 -17.74
CA GLN A 126 8.42 -29.32 -18.87
C GLN A 126 7.06 -29.92 -18.52
N GLY A 127 6.96 -30.67 -17.42
CA GLY A 127 5.71 -31.29 -16.95
C GLY A 127 4.85 -30.40 -16.04
N ASP A 128 5.25 -29.15 -15.78
CA ASP A 128 4.48 -28.22 -14.96
C ASP A 128 3.37 -27.54 -15.79
N PRO A 129 2.08 -27.86 -15.57
CA PRO A 129 0.98 -27.29 -16.34
C PRO A 129 0.61 -25.87 -15.90
N GLU A 130 1.06 -25.41 -14.72
CA GLU A 130 0.69 -24.11 -14.16
C GLU A 130 1.37 -22.96 -14.92
N VAL A 131 2.63 -23.15 -15.28
CA VAL A 131 3.45 -22.08 -15.89
C VAL A 131 2.99 -21.68 -17.29
N PRO A 132 2.63 -22.60 -18.21
CA PRO A 132 2.07 -22.21 -19.51
C PRO A 132 0.79 -21.39 -19.40
N ALA A 133 -0.10 -21.75 -18.46
CA ALA A 133 -1.32 -20.98 -18.20
C ALA A 133 -0.99 -19.57 -17.68
N LEU A 134 -0.04 -19.46 -16.74
CA LEU A 134 0.43 -18.17 -16.22
C LEU A 134 1.04 -17.30 -17.32
N LEU A 135 1.85 -17.86 -18.22
CA LEU A 135 2.42 -17.14 -19.37
C LEU A 135 1.33 -16.57 -20.28
N SER A 136 0.28 -17.33 -20.57
CA SER A 136 -0.89 -16.85 -21.34
C SER A 136 -1.59 -15.68 -20.63
N SER A 137 -1.80 -15.78 -19.31
CA SER A 137 -2.39 -14.69 -18.53
C SER A 137 -1.50 -13.44 -18.50
N ILE A 138 -0.17 -13.60 -18.47
CA ILE A 138 0.78 -12.50 -18.58
C ILE A 138 0.69 -11.83 -19.96
N ASP A 139 0.58 -12.61 -21.05
CA ASP A 139 0.44 -12.09 -22.40
C ASP A 139 -0.79 -11.18 -22.53
N GLU A 140 -1.93 -11.62 -22.01
CA GLU A 140 -3.16 -10.85 -22.00
C GLU A 140 -3.03 -9.58 -21.13
N ALA A 141 -2.55 -9.72 -19.89
CA ALA A 141 -2.39 -8.60 -18.98
C ALA A 141 -1.42 -7.54 -19.54
N SER A 142 -0.35 -7.94 -20.21
CA SER A 142 0.65 -7.02 -20.78
C SER A 142 0.08 -6.09 -21.86
N LYS A 143 -1.04 -6.48 -22.49
CA LYS A 143 -1.72 -5.69 -23.54
C LYS A 143 -2.84 -4.80 -22.99
N ALA A 144 -3.27 -5.02 -21.74
CA ALA A 144 -4.47 -4.39 -21.17
C ALA A 144 -4.46 -2.85 -21.24
N LEU A 145 -3.33 -2.20 -20.93
CA LEU A 145 -3.24 -0.73 -21.03
C LEU A 145 -3.36 -0.23 -22.46
N ALA A 146 -2.70 -0.90 -23.41
CA ALA A 146 -2.77 -0.51 -24.83
C ALA A 146 -4.19 -0.67 -25.39
N LEU A 147 -4.90 -1.74 -25.02
CA LEU A 147 -6.27 -1.99 -25.43
C LEU A 147 -7.26 -0.96 -24.85
N THR A 148 -6.97 -0.40 -23.68
CA THR A 148 -7.88 0.49 -22.95
C THR A 148 -7.51 1.96 -23.03
N GLN A 149 -6.42 2.32 -23.71
CA GLN A 149 -5.89 3.69 -23.80
C GLN A 149 -6.91 4.69 -24.36
N ASN A 150 -7.70 4.27 -25.36
CA ASN A 150 -8.70 5.12 -26.04
C ASN A 150 -10.15 4.81 -25.61
N ALA A 151 -10.34 3.91 -24.64
CA ALA A 151 -11.67 3.40 -24.31
C ALA A 151 -12.66 4.51 -23.87
N ILE A 152 -12.15 5.58 -23.24
CA ILE A 152 -12.98 6.73 -22.83
C ILE A 152 -13.47 7.50 -24.06
N VAL A 153 -12.59 7.75 -25.04
CA VAL A 153 -12.93 8.47 -26.28
C VAL A 153 -13.89 7.65 -27.14
N GLU A 154 -13.69 6.33 -27.18
CA GLU A 154 -14.54 5.40 -27.94
C GLU A 154 -15.86 5.06 -27.21
N GLY A 155 -16.07 5.54 -25.98
CA GLY A 155 -17.25 5.22 -25.17
C GLY A 155 -17.29 3.79 -24.61
N LYS A 156 -16.22 3.00 -24.79
CA LYS A 156 -16.07 1.59 -24.35
C LYS A 156 -15.62 1.47 -22.89
N THR A 157 -16.20 2.28 -22.00
CA THR A 157 -15.75 2.38 -20.60
C THR A 157 -16.05 1.12 -19.77
N GLU A 158 -17.11 0.37 -20.09
CA GLU A 158 -17.43 -0.90 -19.43
C GLU A 158 -16.42 -2.00 -19.77
N GLU A 159 -16.08 -2.12 -21.07
CA GLU A 159 -15.04 -3.03 -21.55
C GLU A 159 -13.68 -2.69 -20.93
N CYS A 160 -13.36 -1.39 -20.80
CA CYS A 160 -12.16 -0.94 -20.08
C CYS A 160 -12.11 -1.47 -18.64
N VAL A 161 -13.19 -1.30 -17.88
CA VAL A 161 -13.27 -1.76 -16.49
C VAL A 161 -13.11 -3.28 -16.41
N HIS A 162 -13.72 -4.02 -17.34
CA HIS A 162 -13.61 -5.48 -17.41
C HIS A 162 -12.18 -5.96 -17.71
N ILE A 163 -11.56 -5.45 -18.79
CA ILE A 163 -10.19 -5.83 -19.20
C ILE A 163 -9.20 -5.55 -18.07
N LEU A 164 -9.27 -4.37 -17.46
CA LEU A 164 -8.36 -4.01 -16.37
C LEU A 164 -8.66 -4.79 -15.09
N GLY A 165 -9.92 -5.14 -14.85
CA GLY A 165 -10.29 -6.05 -13.76
C GLY A 165 -9.60 -7.40 -13.87
N SER A 166 -9.62 -8.01 -15.05
CA SER A 166 -8.91 -9.27 -15.32
C SER A 166 -7.39 -9.11 -15.20
N ALA A 167 -6.82 -8.01 -15.73
CA ALA A 167 -5.40 -7.74 -15.64
C ALA A 167 -4.90 -7.55 -14.19
N ILE A 168 -5.73 -6.95 -13.32
CA ILE A 168 -5.44 -6.77 -11.89
C ILE A 168 -5.37 -8.11 -11.14
N LEU A 169 -6.09 -9.14 -11.57
CA LEU A 169 -5.98 -10.47 -10.96
C LEU A 169 -4.61 -11.09 -11.23
N VAL A 170 -4.01 -10.78 -12.38
CA VAL A 170 -2.67 -11.25 -12.78
C VAL A 170 -1.57 -10.41 -12.10
N ALA A 171 -1.68 -9.08 -12.17
CA ALA A 171 -0.69 -8.15 -11.62
C ALA A 171 -1.30 -7.19 -10.58
N PRO A 172 -1.64 -7.67 -9.37
CA PRO A 172 -2.36 -6.87 -8.38
C PRO A 172 -1.55 -5.70 -7.80
N LEU A 173 -0.22 -5.72 -7.94
CA LEU A 173 0.68 -4.65 -7.46
C LEU A 173 1.04 -3.65 -8.56
N TYR A 174 0.64 -3.89 -9.81
CA TYR A 174 0.90 -2.99 -10.91
C TYR A 174 -0.10 -1.82 -10.90
N ALA A 175 0.29 -0.74 -10.22
CA ALA A 175 -0.55 0.45 -10.01
C ALA A 175 -1.19 1.04 -11.29
N PRO A 176 -0.53 1.07 -12.46
CA PRO A 176 -1.12 1.62 -13.68
C PRO A 176 -2.45 0.97 -14.09
N PHE A 177 -2.67 -0.31 -13.84
CA PHE A 177 -3.96 -0.93 -14.15
C PHE A 177 -5.11 -0.33 -13.35
N ARG A 178 -4.88 -0.07 -12.05
CA ARG A 178 -5.88 0.55 -11.18
C ARG A 178 -6.11 2.01 -11.54
N MET A 179 -5.04 2.73 -11.87
CA MET A 179 -5.14 4.13 -12.27
C MET A 179 -5.98 4.27 -13.54
N GLN A 180 -5.69 3.48 -14.59
CA GLN A 180 -6.48 3.50 -15.82
C GLN A 180 -7.93 3.07 -15.57
N ARG A 181 -8.16 2.10 -14.69
CA ARG A 181 -9.52 1.63 -14.37
C ARG A 181 -10.31 2.70 -13.60
N ALA A 182 -9.65 3.44 -12.72
CA ALA A 182 -10.24 4.59 -12.04
C ALA A 182 -10.67 5.68 -13.04
N GLU A 183 -9.92 5.94 -14.11
CA GLU A 183 -10.36 6.87 -15.17
C GLU A 183 -11.63 6.36 -15.86
N CYS A 184 -11.72 5.07 -16.15
CA CYS A 184 -12.89 4.46 -16.76
C CYS A 184 -14.12 4.50 -15.83
N HIS A 185 -13.93 4.30 -14.53
CA HIS A 185 -14.97 4.52 -13.51
C HIS A 185 -15.42 5.98 -13.44
N LEU A 186 -14.50 6.94 -13.48
CA LEU A 186 -14.83 8.38 -13.46
C LEU A 186 -15.62 8.81 -14.69
N ALA A 187 -15.26 8.28 -15.86
CA ALA A 187 -16.01 8.52 -17.09
C ALA A 187 -17.48 8.04 -16.99
N ARG A 188 -17.76 7.07 -16.12
CA ARG A 188 -19.08 6.52 -15.82
C ARG A 188 -19.77 7.15 -14.60
N GLY A 189 -19.10 8.06 -13.88
CA GLY A 189 -19.61 8.63 -12.63
C GLY A 189 -19.51 7.70 -11.42
N GLU A 190 -18.79 6.58 -11.54
CA GLU A 190 -18.59 5.57 -10.49
C GLU A 190 -17.46 6.01 -9.53
N VAL A 191 -17.64 7.16 -8.88
CA VAL A 191 -16.56 7.84 -8.13
C VAL A 191 -16.04 7.04 -6.95
N GLU A 192 -16.90 6.27 -6.26
CA GLU A 192 -16.47 5.43 -5.14
C GLU A 192 -15.51 4.32 -5.59
N GLU A 193 -15.79 3.68 -6.72
CA GLU A 193 -14.90 2.66 -7.30
C GLU A 193 -13.58 3.27 -7.77
N ALA A 194 -13.62 4.45 -8.40
CA ALA A 194 -12.42 5.18 -8.76
C ALA A 194 -11.54 5.51 -7.53
N VAL A 195 -12.14 6.03 -6.45
CA VAL A 195 -11.43 6.32 -5.19
C VAL A 195 -10.84 5.04 -4.58
N ASN A 196 -11.57 3.91 -4.62
CA ASN A 196 -11.09 2.62 -4.15
C ASN A 196 -9.85 2.15 -4.93
N ASP A 197 -9.86 2.28 -6.25
CA ASP A 197 -8.73 1.92 -7.10
C ASP A 197 -7.52 2.82 -6.89
N LEU A 198 -7.72 4.14 -6.83
CA LEU A 198 -6.64 5.10 -6.55
C LEU A 198 -6.04 4.87 -5.16
N ASN A 199 -6.88 4.57 -4.15
CA ASN A 199 -6.40 4.24 -2.81
C ASN A 199 -5.56 2.96 -2.78
N ARG A 200 -5.90 1.95 -3.58
CA ARG A 200 -5.06 0.74 -3.71
C ARG A 200 -3.78 1.02 -4.50
N ALA A 201 -3.82 1.91 -5.49
CA ALA A 201 -2.66 2.30 -6.26
C ALA A 201 -1.60 3.02 -5.40
N THR A 202 -2.01 3.87 -4.45
CA THR A 202 -1.07 4.61 -3.56
C THR A 202 -0.31 3.72 -2.56
N HIS A 203 -0.82 2.53 -2.23
CA HIS A 203 -0.12 1.60 -1.33
C HIS A 203 1.02 0.84 -2.03
N ASN A 204 0.98 0.75 -3.36
CA ASN A 204 1.92 -0.05 -4.16
C ASN A 204 2.85 0.79 -5.03
N ALA A 205 2.41 1.96 -5.47
CA ALA A 205 3.30 2.97 -6.05
C ALA A 205 4.10 3.63 -4.91
N ALA A 206 5.37 3.98 -5.15
CA ALA A 206 6.05 4.95 -4.28
C ALA A 206 5.10 6.15 -4.10
N LEU A 207 4.91 6.60 -2.85
CA LEU A 207 3.90 7.61 -2.48
C LEU A 207 4.01 8.85 -3.39
N ASP A 208 3.20 8.88 -4.45
CA ASP A 208 3.18 9.98 -5.41
C ASP A 208 2.32 11.12 -4.84
N PRO A 209 2.90 12.29 -4.54
CA PRO A 209 2.17 13.42 -3.97
C PRO A 209 0.98 13.85 -4.83
N GLN A 210 1.09 13.75 -6.16
CA GLN A 210 0.02 14.16 -7.06
C GLN A 210 -1.18 13.19 -6.96
N LEU A 211 -0.92 11.89 -6.98
CA LEU A 211 -1.94 10.87 -6.79
C LEU A 211 -2.62 10.99 -5.42
N MET A 212 -1.86 11.22 -4.35
CA MET A 212 -2.41 11.38 -3.01
C MET A 212 -3.25 12.66 -2.86
N HIS A 213 -2.79 13.76 -3.45
CA HIS A 213 -3.55 15.00 -3.52
C HIS A 213 -4.89 14.77 -4.22
N ARG A 214 -4.86 14.15 -5.41
CA ARG A 214 -6.06 13.81 -6.19
C ARG A 214 -7.02 12.94 -5.39
N LEU A 215 -6.54 11.83 -4.82
CA LEU A 215 -7.32 10.91 -4.00
C LEU A 215 -7.99 11.62 -2.81
N SER A 216 -7.23 12.43 -2.08
CA SER A 216 -7.72 13.16 -0.92
C SER A 216 -8.77 14.22 -1.30
N THR A 217 -8.57 14.94 -2.39
CA THR A 217 -9.52 15.94 -2.90
C THR A 217 -10.85 15.27 -3.30
N MET A 218 -10.82 14.15 -4.02
CA MET A 218 -12.02 13.40 -4.40
C MET A 218 -12.76 12.86 -3.17
N THR A 219 -12.03 12.25 -2.25
CA THR A 219 -12.56 11.71 -0.99
C THR A 219 -13.23 12.81 -0.15
N TYR A 220 -12.69 14.02 -0.14
CA TYR A 220 -13.22 15.14 0.62
C TYR A 220 -14.38 15.87 -0.07
N TYR A 221 -14.16 16.42 -1.26
CA TYR A 221 -15.13 17.30 -1.91
C TYR A 221 -16.28 16.54 -2.55
N SER A 222 -16.00 15.36 -3.13
CA SER A 222 -17.03 14.56 -3.78
C SER A 222 -17.76 13.62 -2.81
N LEU A 223 -17.01 12.77 -2.12
CA LEU A 223 -17.59 11.73 -1.24
C LEU A 223 -17.89 12.21 0.18
N TYR A 224 -17.31 13.35 0.58
CA TYR A 224 -17.40 13.91 1.93
C TYR A 224 -17.07 12.90 3.05
N MET A 225 -15.85 12.37 2.98
CA MET A 225 -15.25 11.52 4.03
C MET A 225 -14.04 12.25 4.65
N PRO A 226 -14.27 13.25 5.52
CA PRO A 226 -13.22 14.20 5.93
C PRO A 226 -12.08 13.55 6.71
N GLU A 227 -12.37 12.60 7.62
CA GLU A 227 -11.34 11.89 8.37
C GLU A 227 -10.42 11.08 7.46
N GLN A 228 -11.01 10.36 6.50
CA GLN A 228 -10.27 9.57 5.52
C GLN A 228 -9.39 10.46 4.64
N ALA A 229 -9.95 11.55 4.11
CA ALA A 229 -9.19 12.51 3.30
C ALA A 229 -8.02 13.14 4.06
N LEU A 230 -8.24 13.57 5.31
CA LEU A 230 -7.18 14.12 6.16
C LEU A 230 -6.08 13.10 6.46
N ASN A 231 -6.44 11.83 6.68
CA ASN A 231 -5.47 10.76 6.89
C ASN A 231 -4.66 10.47 5.62
N GLN A 232 -5.30 10.41 4.45
CA GLN A 232 -4.63 10.23 3.16
C GLN A 232 -3.59 11.33 2.93
N ILE A 233 -3.96 12.61 3.05
CA ILE A 233 -3.00 13.69 2.79
C ILE A 233 -1.93 13.80 3.89
N LYS A 234 -2.23 13.39 5.12
CA LYS A 234 -1.24 13.30 6.21
C LYS A 234 -0.19 12.24 5.93
N GLN A 235 -0.55 11.11 5.32
CA GLN A 235 0.43 10.11 4.87
C GLN A 235 1.40 10.71 3.83
N CYS A 236 0.91 11.52 2.89
CA CYS A 236 1.78 12.25 1.95
C CYS A 236 2.82 13.12 2.68
N ILE A 237 2.36 13.92 3.66
CA ILE A 237 3.23 14.81 4.45
C ILE A 237 4.21 14.03 5.33
N SER A 238 3.83 12.84 5.79
CA SER A 238 4.70 12.00 6.62
C SER A 238 5.86 11.43 5.82
N PHE A 239 5.64 11.17 4.51
CA PHE A 239 6.68 10.70 3.59
C PHE A 239 7.62 11.81 3.15
N ASP A 240 7.05 12.95 2.75
CA ASP A 240 7.81 14.16 2.40
C ASP A 240 7.27 15.36 3.20
N PRO A 241 7.90 15.67 4.35
CA PRO A 241 7.50 16.80 5.16
C PRO A 241 7.63 18.14 4.47
N GLU A 242 8.36 18.30 3.37
CA GLU A 242 8.52 19.59 2.67
C GLU A 242 7.62 19.76 1.45
N ASN A 243 6.77 18.77 1.17
CA ASN A 243 5.88 18.78 0.04
C ASN A 243 4.83 19.92 0.13
N LYS A 244 5.00 20.97 -0.69
CA LYS A 244 4.10 22.14 -0.70
C LYS A 244 2.68 21.80 -1.13
N LEU A 245 2.52 20.88 -2.08
CA LEU A 245 1.21 20.46 -2.60
C LEU A 245 0.39 19.82 -1.47
N CYS A 246 0.95 18.81 -0.79
CA CYS A 246 0.25 18.11 0.28
C CYS A 246 0.05 18.98 1.53
N LYS A 247 1.04 19.80 1.92
CA LYS A 247 0.89 20.80 2.99
C LYS A 247 -0.25 21.79 2.67
N GLY A 248 -0.31 22.26 1.43
CA GLY A 248 -1.32 23.21 0.96
C GLY A 248 -2.73 22.64 1.09
N LEU A 249 -2.95 21.45 0.53
CA LEU A 249 -4.24 20.77 0.62
C LEU A 249 -4.62 20.48 2.07
N PHE A 250 -3.72 19.94 2.90
CA PHE A 250 -4.01 19.63 4.30
C PHE A 250 -4.48 20.87 5.09
N ARG A 251 -3.80 22.01 4.94
CA ARG A 251 -4.22 23.28 5.59
C ARG A 251 -5.58 23.74 5.09
N LYS A 252 -5.84 23.61 3.79
CA LYS A 252 -7.12 23.96 3.17
C LYS A 252 -8.25 23.11 3.75
N LEU A 253 -8.11 21.79 3.74
CA LEU A 253 -9.09 20.86 4.31
C LEU A 253 -9.36 21.14 5.80
N LYS A 254 -8.31 21.36 6.61
CA LYS A 254 -8.47 21.70 8.03
C LYS A 254 -9.20 23.03 8.25
N THR A 255 -8.96 24.02 7.38
CA THR A 255 -9.64 25.32 7.45
C THR A 255 -11.11 25.19 7.10
N THR A 256 -11.42 24.47 6.02
CA THR A 256 -12.79 24.18 5.59
C THR A 256 -13.56 23.40 6.67
N GLU A 257 -12.96 22.34 7.25
CA GLU A 257 -13.60 21.59 8.34
C GLU A 257 -13.85 22.43 9.59
N LYS A 258 -12.94 23.35 9.94
CA LYS A 258 -13.16 24.28 11.05
C LYS A 258 -14.37 25.19 10.79
N ALA A 259 -14.55 25.64 9.54
CA ALA A 259 -15.68 26.46 9.16
C ALA A 259 -16.99 25.67 9.14
N ILE A 260 -16.98 24.42 8.65
CA ILE A 260 -18.11 23.48 8.72
C ILE A 260 -18.47 23.17 10.18
N GLY A 261 -17.49 23.01 11.06
CA GLY A 261 -17.74 22.82 12.50
C GLY A 261 -18.50 23.99 13.12
N LYS A 262 -18.12 25.23 12.79
CA LYS A 262 -18.86 26.43 13.23
C LYS A 262 -20.27 26.52 12.64
N LEU A 263 -20.45 26.10 11.39
CA LEU A 263 -21.76 26.01 10.75
C LEU A 263 -22.66 25.03 11.50
N ASN A 264 -22.15 23.85 11.84
CA ASN A 264 -22.89 22.84 12.59
C ASN A 264 -23.23 23.33 14.01
N GLU A 265 -22.30 24.02 14.68
CA GLU A 265 -22.57 24.61 16.01
C GLU A 265 -23.71 25.65 15.96
N ASP A 266 -23.74 26.49 14.91
CA ASP A 266 -24.85 27.42 14.70
C ASP A 266 -26.16 26.70 14.41
N LEU A 267 -26.12 25.60 13.67
CA LEU A 267 -27.29 24.78 13.34
C LEU A 267 -27.87 24.10 14.59
N GLU A 268 -27.01 23.55 15.45
CA GLU A 268 -27.39 22.92 16.72
C GLU A 268 -27.99 23.90 17.72
N ARG A 269 -27.51 25.15 17.70
CA ARG A 269 -27.98 26.24 18.58
C ARG A 269 -29.07 27.10 17.95
N SER A 270 -29.64 26.69 16.82
CA SER A 270 -30.69 27.42 16.10
C SER A 270 -30.33 28.88 15.78
N ARG A 271 -29.05 29.17 15.52
CA ARG A 271 -28.57 30.51 15.13
C ARG A 271 -28.74 30.70 13.62
N TRP A 272 -29.98 30.78 13.15
CA TRP A 272 -30.35 30.72 11.72
C TRP A 272 -29.65 31.77 10.84
N ALA A 273 -29.61 33.02 11.28
CA ALA A 273 -28.88 34.08 10.56
C ALA A 273 -27.38 33.75 10.43
N GLY A 274 -26.78 33.12 11.45
CA GLY A 274 -25.40 32.65 11.42
C GLY A 274 -25.18 31.50 10.44
N VAL A 275 -26.13 30.57 10.36
CA VAL A 275 -26.14 29.47 9.39
C VAL A 275 -26.20 30.01 7.97
N ILE A 276 -27.18 30.86 7.65
CA ILE A 276 -27.37 31.47 6.32
C ILE A 276 -26.11 32.23 5.90
N ASN A 277 -25.58 33.09 6.77
CA ASN A 277 -24.39 33.89 6.46
C ASN A 277 -23.15 33.04 6.19
N LYS A 278 -22.98 31.90 6.88
CA LYS A 278 -21.82 31.01 6.68
C LYS A 278 -22.00 30.08 5.48
N SER A 279 -23.20 29.60 5.22
CA SER A 279 -23.48 28.64 4.15
C SER A 279 -23.53 29.32 2.79
N VAL A 280 -24.42 30.31 2.62
CA VAL A 280 -24.77 30.95 1.34
C VAL A 280 -24.61 32.48 1.35
N GLY A 281 -24.16 33.08 2.45
CA GLY A 281 -24.09 34.52 2.66
C GLY A 281 -22.99 35.25 1.87
N GLY A 282 -23.19 35.42 0.56
CA GLY A 282 -22.37 36.27 -0.31
C GLY A 282 -21.04 35.63 -0.74
N GLU A 283 -20.11 36.49 -1.20
CA GLU A 283 -18.92 36.08 -1.97
C GLU A 283 -17.90 35.19 -1.21
N LYS A 284 -18.00 35.16 0.12
CA LYS A 284 -17.10 34.41 1.01
C LYS A 284 -17.80 33.22 1.69
N SER A 285 -18.95 32.83 1.16
CA SER A 285 -19.74 31.72 1.68
C SER A 285 -19.05 30.37 1.49
N LEU A 286 -19.39 29.40 2.35
CA LEU A 286 -18.86 28.04 2.23
C LEU A 286 -19.22 27.41 0.89
N VAL A 287 -20.46 27.61 0.43
CA VAL A 287 -20.93 27.10 -0.86
C VAL A 287 -20.01 27.55 -2.00
N GLN A 288 -19.77 28.85 -2.14
CA GLN A 288 -18.96 29.36 -3.26
C GLN A 288 -17.53 28.83 -3.23
N SER A 289 -16.91 28.79 -2.03
CA SER A 289 -15.56 28.25 -1.89
C SER A 289 -15.52 26.77 -2.32
N ILE A 290 -16.47 25.95 -1.87
CA ILE A 290 -16.50 24.52 -2.15
C ILE A 290 -16.92 24.22 -3.59
N GLU A 291 -17.78 25.04 -4.19
CA GLU A 291 -18.14 24.93 -5.61
C GLU A 291 -16.94 25.17 -6.51
N THR A 292 -16.09 26.13 -6.16
CA THR A 292 -14.85 26.39 -6.90
C THR A 292 -13.92 25.17 -6.84
N GLU A 293 -13.71 24.61 -5.65
CA GLU A 293 -12.90 23.39 -5.48
C GLU A 293 -13.48 22.18 -6.20
N THR A 294 -14.81 22.01 -6.11
CA THR A 294 -15.50 20.89 -6.74
C THR A 294 -15.38 20.98 -8.26
N THR A 295 -15.49 22.19 -8.82
CA THR A 295 -15.36 22.42 -10.26
C THR A 295 -13.93 22.19 -10.73
N GLU A 296 -12.92 22.68 -9.99
CA GLU A 296 -11.51 22.42 -10.29
C GLU A 296 -11.18 20.92 -10.24
N MET A 297 -11.67 20.23 -9.21
CA MET A 297 -11.54 18.78 -9.07
C MET A 297 -12.19 18.04 -10.24
N GLU A 298 -13.44 18.37 -10.59
CA GLU A 298 -14.15 17.74 -11.70
C GLU A 298 -13.43 17.93 -13.04
N ASN A 299 -12.93 19.14 -13.32
CA ASN A 299 -12.16 19.44 -14.51
C ASN A 299 -10.86 18.63 -14.57
N THR A 300 -10.11 18.59 -13.46
CA THR A 300 -8.85 17.84 -13.37
C THR A 300 -9.05 16.32 -13.58
N ASN A 301 -10.23 15.81 -13.24
CA ASN A 301 -10.60 14.40 -13.38
C ASN A 301 -11.34 14.08 -14.68
N ASN A 302 -11.53 15.06 -15.58
CA ASN A 302 -12.37 14.90 -16.78
C ASN A 302 -13.78 14.35 -16.46
N ALA A 303 -14.33 14.72 -15.31
CA ALA A 303 -15.55 14.15 -14.74
C ALA A 303 -16.61 15.22 -14.41
N VAL A 304 -16.65 16.30 -15.20
CA VAL A 304 -17.58 17.43 -15.04
C VAL A 304 -19.02 16.96 -15.00
N GLY A 305 -19.71 17.30 -13.90
CA GLY A 305 -21.10 16.91 -13.66
C GLY A 305 -21.34 15.43 -13.39
N LYS A 306 -20.29 14.60 -13.32
CA LYS A 306 -20.39 13.15 -13.07
C LYS A 306 -20.05 12.76 -11.64
N MET A 307 -19.49 13.68 -10.86
CA MET A 307 -19.07 13.42 -9.49
C MET A 307 -20.19 13.77 -8.50
N PRO A 308 -20.48 12.91 -7.50
CA PRO A 308 -21.43 13.27 -6.46
C PRO A 308 -20.90 14.48 -5.67
N LYS A 309 -21.78 15.42 -5.32
CA LYS A 309 -21.43 16.66 -4.62
C LYS A 309 -21.88 16.61 -3.16
N ARG A 310 -21.53 15.55 -2.42
CA ARG A 310 -22.07 15.27 -1.08
C ARG A 310 -21.81 16.38 -0.08
N LEU A 311 -20.61 16.97 -0.10
CA LEU A 311 -20.27 18.09 0.78
C LEU A 311 -21.14 19.32 0.49
N LEU A 312 -21.32 19.68 -0.79
CA LEU A 312 -22.20 20.80 -1.17
C LEU A 312 -23.64 20.54 -0.76
N LEU A 313 -24.17 19.34 -1.01
CA LEU A 313 -25.51 18.95 -0.60
C LEU A 313 -25.72 19.08 0.92
N LYS A 314 -24.72 18.70 1.73
CA LYS A 314 -24.76 18.89 3.18
C LYS A 314 -24.91 20.37 3.57
N ILE A 315 -24.15 21.25 2.92
CA ILE A 315 -24.17 22.69 3.24
C ILE A 315 -25.47 23.35 2.75
N TYR A 316 -25.93 23.00 1.55
CA TYR A 316 -27.24 23.44 1.05
C TYR A 316 -28.37 22.97 1.96
N SER A 317 -28.34 21.73 2.44
CA SER A 317 -29.33 21.22 3.40
C SER A 317 -29.38 22.05 4.69
N ALA A 318 -28.21 22.43 5.24
CA ALA A 318 -28.14 23.32 6.40
C ALA A 318 -28.72 24.72 6.10
N ALA A 319 -28.43 25.28 4.92
CA ALA A 319 -28.98 26.56 4.48
C ALA A 319 -30.51 26.49 4.34
N CYS A 320 -31.04 25.47 3.66
CA CYS A 320 -32.47 25.27 3.47
C CYS A 320 -33.20 25.18 4.81
N LYS A 321 -32.66 24.41 5.77
CA LYS A 321 -33.24 24.30 7.11
C LYS A 321 -33.30 25.66 7.82
N ALA A 322 -32.27 26.49 7.70
CA ALA A 322 -32.26 27.81 8.31
C ALA A 322 -33.21 28.82 7.63
N TYR A 323 -33.64 28.61 6.39
CA TYR A 323 -34.65 29.43 5.73
C TYR A 323 -36.10 29.02 6.06
N THR A 324 -36.30 27.79 6.52
CA THR A 324 -37.63 27.26 6.85
C THR A 324 -38.03 27.48 8.31
N GLU A 325 -37.11 27.92 9.16
CA GLU A 325 -37.28 28.14 10.61
C GLU A 325 -37.26 29.63 10.93
#